data_AF-A0A0F8ZL95-F1
#
_entry.id   AF-A0A0F8ZL95-F1
#
_cell.length_a   1.000
_cell.length_b   1.000
_cell.length_c   1.000
_cell.angle_alpha   90.00
_cell.angle_beta   90.00
_cell.angle_gamma   90.00
#
_symmetry.space_group_name_H-M   'P 1'
#
loop_
_entity.id
_entity.type
_entity.pdbx_description
1 polymer ?
#
loop_
_entity_poly.entity_id
_entity_poly.type
_entity_poly.pdbx_seq_one_letter_code
_entity_poly.pdbx_strand_id
1 'polypeptide(L)' 'GTVTSISFDLYGCVQAIIKQRIDKDGKVPESTWHDVKRLEILPGEHIIPVPNFGLIPTGTEPGSESKPVPA' A
#
# COMPACT_ATOMS: atom_id res chain seq x y z
N GLY A 1 -3.43 5.92 8.03
CA GLY A 1 -3.81 5.94 6.60
C GLY A 1 -3.34 4.65 5.95
N THR A 2 -3.48 4.53 4.64
CA THR A 2 -3.05 3.33 3.91
C THR A 2 -2.00 3.72 2.87
N VAL A 3 -0.91 2.95 2.76
CA VAL A 3 0.08 3.13 1.69
C VAL A 3 -0.58 2.76 0.36
N THR A 4 -0.60 3.68 -0.61
CA THR A 4 -1.18 3.43 -1.94
C THR A 4 -0.15 3.45 -3.06
N SER A 5 1.05 3.98 -2.82
CA SER A 5 2.15 3.97 -3.76
C SER A 5 3.46 3.85 -3.01
N ILE A 6 4.39 3.06 -3.56
CA ILE A 6 5.76 2.92 -3.09
C ILE A 6 6.69 3.29 -4.26
N SER A 7 7.69 4.11 -3.99
CA SER A 7 8.74 4.50 -4.93
C SER A 7 10.08 3.97 -4.44
N PHE A 8 10.85 3.41 -5.35
CA PHE A 8 12.25 3.06 -5.16
C PHE A 8 13.03 3.97 -6.08
N ASP A 9 13.81 4.90 -5.53
CA ASP A 9 14.66 5.75 -6.35
C ASP A 9 16.03 5.12 -6.60
N LEU A 10 16.75 5.65 -7.58
CA LEU A 10 18.07 5.16 -7.97
C LEU A 10 19.18 5.42 -6.93
N TYR A 11 18.89 6.24 -5.91
CA TYR A 11 19.79 6.51 -4.79
C TYR A 11 19.51 5.59 -3.59
N GLY A 12 18.54 4.68 -3.72
CA GLY A 12 18.19 3.70 -2.69
C GLY A 12 17.22 4.22 -1.65
N CYS A 13 16.55 5.35 -1.86
CA CYS A 13 15.46 5.77 -0.99
C CYS A 13 14.21 4.96 -1.30
N VAL A 14 13.52 4.54 -0.25
CA VAL A 14 12.18 3.95 -0.35
C VAL A 14 11.21 4.98 0.21
N GLN A 15 10.29 5.43 -0.63
CA GLN A 15 9.31 6.46 -0.26
C GLN A 15 7.90 5.92 -0.49
N ALA A 16 6.96 6.36 0.33
CA ALA A 16 5.57 5.94 0.23
C ALA A 16 4.62 7.15 0.27
N ILE A 17 3.52 7.04 -0.50
CA ILE A 17 2.38 7.94 -0.38
C ILE A 17 1.36 7.29 0.56
N ILE A 18 0.92 8.04 1.57
CA ILE A 18 -0.13 7.64 2.50
C ILE A 18 -1.45 8.29 2.09
N LYS A 19 -2.42 7.47 1.68
CA LYS A 19 -3.81 7.91 1.55
C LYS A 19 -4.41 8.09 2.94
N GLN A 20 -4.71 9.34 3.28
CA GLN A 20 -5.34 9.69 4.54
C GLN A 20 -6.86 9.43 4.49
N ARG A 21 -7.47 9.37 5.67
CA ARG A 21 -8.93 9.25 5.79
C ARG A 21 -9.57 10.55 5.30
N ILE A 22 -10.67 10.45 4.55
CA ILE A 22 -11.48 11.60 4.16
C ILE A 22 -11.99 12.29 5.43
N ASP A 23 -11.91 13.62 5.47
CA ASP A 23 -12.39 14.37 6.62
C ASP A 23 -13.93 14.37 6.71
N LYS A 24 -14.46 14.99 7.78
CA LYS A 24 -15.92 15.05 8.00
C LYS A 24 -16.65 15.86 6.93
N ASP A 25 -15.94 16.73 6.23
CA ASP A 25 -16.48 17.62 5.20
C ASP A 25 -16.39 17.00 3.79
N GLY A 26 -15.92 15.74 3.71
CA GLY A 26 -15.78 15.01 2.46
C GLY A 26 -14.56 15.41 1.63
N LYS A 27 -13.65 16.23 2.17
CA LYS A 27 -12.43 16.62 1.45
C LYS A 27 -11.37 15.55 1.61
N VAL A 28 -10.68 15.29 0.50
CA VAL A 28 -9.52 14.39 0.47
C VAL A 28 -8.31 15.19 0.96
N PRO A 29 -7.67 14.79 2.07
CA PRO A 29 -6.46 15.47 2.53
C PRO A 29 -5.34 15.33 1.52
N GLU A 30 -4.44 16.32 1.50
CA GLU A 30 -3.24 16.25 0.68
C GLU A 30 -2.41 15.02 1.03
N SER A 31 -1.96 14.29 0.01
CA SER A 31 -1.10 13.13 0.17
C SER A 31 0.32 13.50 -0.27
N THR A 32 1.30 13.30 0.61
CA THR A 32 2.71 13.64 0.35
C THR A 32 3.60 12.40 0.42
N TRP A 33 4.79 12.51 -0.15
CA TRP A 33 5.81 11.47 -0.09
C TRP A 33 6.52 11.48 1.26
N HIS A 34 6.58 10.32 1.89
CA HIS A 34 7.31 10.10 3.12
C HIS A 34 8.37 9.03 2.92
N ASP A 35 9.58 9.27 3.42
CA ASP A 35 10.58 8.19 3.56
C ASP A 35 10.03 7.11 4.50
N VAL A 36 10.18 5.84 4.13
CA VAL A 36 9.63 4.72 4.91
C VAL A 36 10.18 4.64 6.33
N LYS A 37 11.39 5.17 6.61
CA LYS A 37 11.96 5.21 7.96
C LYS A 37 11.22 6.20 8.88
N ARG A 38 10.36 7.07 8.31
CA ARG A 38 9.50 8.00 9.05
C ARG A 38 8.09 7.45 9.29
N LEU A 39 7.83 6.21 8.86
CA LEU A 39 6.53 5.56 9.02
C LEU A 39 6.61 4.50 10.10
N GLU A 40 5.57 4.44 10.93
CA GLU A 40 5.38 3.38 11.92
C GLU A 40 4.13 2.58 11.56
N ILE A 41 4.22 1.26 11.68
CA ILE A 41 3.06 0.39 11.55
C ILE A 41 2.26 0.49 12.85
N LEU A 42 1.07 1.07 12.76
CA LEU A 42 0.19 1.16 13.93
C LEU A 42 -0.32 -0.24 14.30
N PRO A 43 -0.23 -0.63 15.58
CA PRO A 43 -0.83 -1.88 16.05
C PRO A 43 -2.36 -1.77 16.00
N GLY A 44 -3.04 -2.77 15.43
CA GLY A 44 -4.49 -2.80 15.35
C GLY A 44 -5.04 -3.66 14.21
N GLU A 45 -6.35 -3.57 13.99
CA GLU A 45 -7.03 -4.26 12.90
C GLU A 45 -6.75 -3.56 11.57
N HIS A 46 -5.97 -4.22 10.71
CA HIS A 46 -5.75 -3.75 9.35
C HIS A 46 -7.08 -3.78 8.59
N ILE A 47 -7.39 -2.72 7.83
CA ILE A 47 -8.61 -2.65 7.00
C ILE A 47 -8.69 -3.86 6.04
N ILE A 48 -7.53 -4.36 5.61
CA ILE A 48 -7.38 -5.58 4.83
C ILE A 48 -6.30 -6.42 5.52
N PRO A 49 -6.51 -7.73 5.73
CA PRO A 49 -5.47 -8.61 6.25
C PRO A 49 -4.18 -8.46 5.43
N VAL A 50 -3.03 -8.40 6.10
CA VAL A 50 -1.74 -8.36 5.39
C VAL A 50 -1.65 -9.63 4.52
N PRO A 51 -1.45 -9.51 3.20
CA PRO A 51 -1.34 -10.68 2.36
C PRO A 51 -0.19 -11.55 2.86
N ASN A 52 -0.46 -12.84 3.06
CA ASN A 52 0.60 -13.79 3.35
C ASN A 52 1.34 -14.09 2.05
N PHE A 53 2.41 -13.35 1.81
CA PHE A 53 3.24 -13.55 0.62
C PHE A 53 4.04 -14.86 0.65
N GLY A 54 4.09 -15.56 1.81
CA GLY A 54 4.95 -16.72 2.04
C GLY A 54 6.41 -16.46 1.67
N LEU A 55 7.28 -17.44 1.85
CA LEU A 55 8.51 -17.51 1.05
C LEU A 55 8.17 -18.30 -0.21
N ILE A 56 7.21 -17.78 -0.98
CA ILE A 56 6.84 -18.39 -2.26
C ILE A 56 7.99 -18.06 -3.22
N PRO A 57 8.68 -19.04 -3.82
CA PRO A 57 9.72 -18.77 -4.81
C PRO A 57 9.15 -17.85 -5.90
N THR A 58 9.89 -16.78 -6.23
CA THR A 58 9.47 -15.82 -7.25
C THR A 58 9.08 -16.54 -8.55
N GLY A 59 7.88 -16.27 -9.07
CA GLY A 59 7.30 -16.93 -10.25
C GLY A 59 6.32 -18.07 -9.93
N THR A 60 6.07 -18.36 -8.64
CA THR A 60 5.04 -19.32 -8.21
C THR A 60 3.86 -18.65 -7.48
N GLU A 61 3.84 -17.32 -7.43
CA GLU A 61 2.69 -16.57 -6.92
C GLU A 61 1.47 -16.87 -7.80
N PRO A 62 0.27 -17.11 -7.22
CA PRO A 62 -0.94 -17.13 -8.00
C PRO A 62 -1.06 -15.79 -8.72
N GLY A 63 -1.12 -15.85 -10.05
CA GLY A 63 -1.32 -14.66 -10.88
C GLY A 63 -2.59 -13.91 -10.48
N SER A 64 -2.75 -12.68 -10.95
CA SER A 64 -4.00 -11.93 -10.75
C SER A 64 -5.19 -12.82 -11.08
N GLU A 65 -6.07 -13.06 -10.11
CA GLU A 65 -7.28 -13.84 -10.32
C GLU A 65 -8.00 -13.33 -11.56
N SER A 66 -8.41 -14.24 -12.45
CA SER A 66 -8.97 -13.90 -13.76
C SER A 66 -10.09 -12.90 -13.57
N LYS A 67 -9.81 -11.64 -13.92
CA LYS A 67 -10.75 -10.54 -13.78
C LYS A 67 -12.05 -10.95 -14.49
N PRO A 68 -13.22 -10.91 -13.82
CA PRO A 68 -14.46 -11.30 -14.47
C PRO A 68 -14.64 -10.43 -15.72
N VAL A 69 -14.81 -11.08 -16.86
CA VAL A 69 -15.11 -10.41 -18.12
C VAL A 69 -16.51 -9.80 -17.94
N PRO A 70 -16.70 -8.49 -18.16
CA PRO A 70 -18.04 -7.92 -18.18
C PRO A 70 -18.87 -8.67 -19.22
N ALA A 71 -20.05 -9.14 -18.81
CA ALA A 71 -21.02 -9.75 -19.72
C ALA A 71 -21.53 -8.73 -20.75
#